data_AF-A0A3M6VAT5-F1
#
_entry.id   AF-A0A3M6VAT5-F1
#
_cell.length_a   1.000
_cell.length_b   1.000
_cell.length_c   1.000
_cell.angle_alpha   90.00
_cell.angle_beta   90.00
_cell.angle_gamma   90.00
#
_symmetry.space_group_name_H-M   'P 1'
#
loop_
_entity.id
_entity.type
_entity.pdbx_description
1 polymer ?
#
loop_
_entity_poly.entity_id
_entity_poly.type
_entity_poly.pdbx_seq_one_letter_code
_entity_poly.pdbx_strand_id
1 'polypeptide(L)'
;MKKELSMAAASGDPFYVFKDELESKVSDVNHKHAKWRTVLNVKDSIELPALTYQIEEAITTAIESVKFLEDTIIMVETNRVKFEHIDAMEIASRKAFVATIRKELQTVLAEISADFVKARIRKQERKLMVSTKLTSFRPNLTGQERNEKFLTEETQRQHQTLQEQNTSLAELHTDITRLHEVTVDISNEVKQQNRYVSPCSRHVHGMIDHLIALRCLAMLRMLDDLTEDVEEAQERMNFVMKGLSKLLKTKDKCQLGLILFLVAVLVGMIFLVVYT
;
A
#
# COMPACT_ATOMS: atom_id res chain seq x y z
N MET A 1 -31.01 5.46 -4.99
CA MET A 1 -30.23 6.62 -5.49
C MET A 1 -28.86 6.82 -4.82
N LYS A 2 -28.56 6.28 -3.63
CA LYS A 2 -27.20 6.38 -3.01
C LYS A 2 -26.10 5.53 -3.70
N LYS A 3 -26.47 4.51 -4.48
CA LYS A 3 -25.53 3.57 -5.10
C LYS A 3 -24.84 4.13 -6.36
N GLU A 4 -25.47 5.08 -7.04
CA GLU A 4 -24.98 5.71 -8.27
C GLU A 4 -23.92 6.80 -7.99
N LEU A 5 -24.09 7.57 -6.91
CA LEU A 5 -23.15 8.63 -6.51
C LEU A 5 -21.79 8.09 -6.00
N SER A 6 -21.74 6.84 -5.53
CA SER A 6 -20.50 6.17 -5.11
C SER A 6 -19.67 5.66 -6.30
N MET A 7 -20.31 5.26 -7.41
CA MET A 7 -19.59 4.78 -8.60
C MET A 7 -18.93 5.91 -9.39
N ALA A 8 -19.52 7.11 -9.41
CA ALA A 8 -18.92 8.26 -10.11
C ALA A 8 -17.62 8.76 -9.46
N ALA A 9 -17.45 8.58 -8.14
CA ALA A 9 -16.20 8.88 -7.43
C ALA A 9 -15.12 7.78 -7.61
N ALA A 10 -15.52 6.55 -7.97
CA ALA A 10 -14.61 5.42 -8.17
C ALA A 10 -13.87 5.46 -9.52
N SER A 11 -14.34 6.23 -10.50
CA SER A 11 -13.75 6.25 -11.85
C SER A 11 -12.35 6.88 -11.94
N GLY A 12 -11.86 7.55 -10.89
CA GLY A 12 -10.57 8.24 -10.89
C GLY A 12 -9.61 7.88 -9.76
N ASP A 13 -10.03 7.03 -8.81
CA ASP A 13 -9.18 6.62 -7.69
C ASP A 13 -8.46 5.29 -8.01
N PRO A 14 -7.11 5.30 -8.13
CA PRO A 14 -6.34 4.10 -8.41
C PRO A 14 -6.58 2.96 -7.42
N PHE A 15 -7.00 3.25 -6.17
CA PHE A 15 -7.26 2.24 -5.17
C PHE A 15 -8.26 1.18 -5.65
N TYR A 16 -9.34 1.59 -6.33
CA TYR A 16 -10.38 0.67 -6.76
C TYR A 16 -9.92 -0.24 -7.91
N VAL A 17 -9.02 0.23 -8.77
CA VAL A 17 -8.40 -0.60 -9.81
C VAL A 17 -7.56 -1.71 -9.19
N PHE A 18 -6.71 -1.37 -8.21
CA PHE A 18 -5.88 -2.35 -7.50
C PHE A 18 -6.72 -3.25 -6.58
N LYS A 19 -7.84 -2.75 -6.06
CA LYS A 19 -8.82 -3.55 -5.33
C LYS A 19 -9.40 -4.65 -6.22
N ASP A 20 -9.86 -4.30 -7.42
CA ASP A 20 -10.45 -5.27 -8.35
C ASP A 20 -9.40 -6.30 -8.83
N GLU A 21 -8.16 -5.86 -9.06
CA GLU A 21 -7.05 -6.76 -9.37
C GLU A 21 -6.76 -7.73 -8.21
N LEU A 22 -6.75 -7.25 -6.97
CA LEU A 22 -6.58 -8.08 -5.79
C LEU A 22 -7.74 -9.07 -5.63
N GLU A 23 -8.98 -8.65 -5.82
CA GLU A 23 -10.15 -9.53 -5.77
C GLU A 23 -10.07 -10.64 -6.83
N SER A 24 -9.57 -10.33 -8.03
CA SER A 24 -9.29 -11.32 -9.07
C SER A 24 -8.24 -12.35 -8.62
N LYS A 25 -7.11 -11.89 -8.04
CA LYS A 25 -6.06 -12.77 -7.48
C LYS A 25 -6.59 -13.66 -6.35
N VAL A 26 -7.42 -13.12 -5.45
CA VAL A 26 -8.04 -13.88 -4.36
C VAL A 26 -9.04 -14.91 -4.89
N SER A 27 -9.82 -14.57 -5.92
CA SER A 27 -10.71 -15.52 -6.59
C SER A 27 -9.95 -16.70 -7.19
N ASP A 28 -8.79 -16.45 -7.80
CA ASP A 28 -7.91 -17.50 -8.34
C ASP A 28 -7.35 -18.42 -7.23
N VAL A 29 -6.89 -17.84 -6.11
CA VAL A 29 -6.48 -18.60 -4.91
C VAL A 29 -7.63 -19.50 -4.43
N ASN A 30 -8.83 -18.94 -4.30
CA ASN A 30 -10.00 -19.67 -3.82
C ASN A 30 -10.43 -20.80 -4.78
N HIS A 31 -10.35 -20.57 -6.09
CA HIS A 31 -10.63 -21.59 -7.09
C HIS A 31 -9.64 -22.77 -6.98
N LYS A 32 -8.34 -22.46 -6.93
CA LYS A 32 -7.30 -23.48 -6.75
C LYS A 32 -7.46 -24.22 -5.42
N HIS A 33 -7.77 -23.50 -4.34
CA HIS A 33 -7.99 -24.09 -3.01
C HIS A 33 -9.22 -25.00 -2.96
N ALA A 34 -10.31 -24.64 -3.63
CA ALA A 34 -11.49 -25.49 -3.75
C ALA A 34 -11.15 -26.81 -4.45
N LYS A 35 -10.40 -26.76 -5.56
CA LYS A 35 -9.88 -27.95 -6.24
C LYS A 35 -8.93 -28.75 -5.33
N TRP A 36 -8.09 -28.09 -4.56
CA TRP A 36 -7.18 -28.74 -3.63
C TRP A 36 -7.91 -29.51 -2.53
N ARG A 37 -8.98 -28.95 -1.97
CA ARG A 37 -9.81 -29.66 -0.97
C ARG A 37 -10.47 -30.91 -1.53
N THR A 38 -10.93 -30.90 -2.79
CA THR A 38 -11.51 -32.10 -3.40
C THR A 38 -10.44 -33.18 -3.61
N VAL A 39 -9.26 -32.78 -4.07
CA VAL A 39 -8.11 -33.66 -4.28
C VAL A 39 -7.57 -34.24 -2.96
N LEU A 40 -7.64 -33.49 -1.86
CA LEU A 40 -7.20 -33.93 -0.53
C LEU A 40 -7.97 -35.17 -0.05
N ASN A 41 -9.27 -35.26 -0.38
CA ASN A 41 -10.13 -36.38 -0.01
C ASN A 41 -9.89 -37.63 -0.87
N VAL A 42 -9.29 -37.49 -2.06
CA VAL A 42 -9.00 -38.61 -2.96
C VAL A 42 -7.72 -39.32 -2.52
N LYS A 43 -7.81 -40.62 -2.24
CA LYS A 43 -6.66 -41.47 -1.86
C LYS A 43 -5.70 -41.59 -3.06
N ASP A 44 -4.44 -41.19 -2.87
CA ASP A 44 -3.34 -41.26 -3.86
C ASP A 44 -3.44 -40.31 -5.09
N SER A 45 -3.75 -39.02 -4.91
CA SER A 45 -3.75 -38.03 -6.02
C SER A 45 -2.39 -37.39 -6.30
N ILE A 46 -1.83 -37.64 -7.48
CA ILE A 46 -0.48 -37.17 -7.90
C ILE A 46 -0.44 -35.64 -8.07
N GLU A 47 -1.60 -35.01 -8.23
CA GLU A 47 -1.72 -33.56 -8.43
C GLU A 47 -1.59 -32.75 -7.12
N LEU A 48 -1.70 -33.40 -5.95
CA LEU A 48 -1.71 -32.71 -4.65
C LEU A 48 -0.45 -31.86 -4.38
N PRO A 49 0.80 -32.35 -4.61
CA PRO A 49 2.00 -31.55 -4.38
C PRO A 49 2.09 -30.33 -5.31
N ALA A 50 1.83 -30.53 -6.60
CA ALA A 50 1.89 -29.46 -7.61
C ALA A 50 0.83 -28.37 -7.35
N LEU A 51 -0.36 -28.77 -6.92
CA LEU A 51 -1.45 -27.84 -6.62
C LEU A 51 -1.18 -27.07 -5.31
N THR A 52 -0.54 -27.70 -4.32
CA THR A 52 -0.12 -27.04 -3.08
C THR A 52 0.87 -25.91 -3.37
N TYR A 53 1.89 -26.19 -4.19
CA TYR A 53 2.87 -25.17 -4.62
C TYR A 53 2.22 -24.01 -5.38
N GLN A 54 1.32 -24.29 -6.32
CA GLN A 54 0.61 -23.25 -7.08
C GLN A 54 -0.26 -22.35 -6.20
N ILE A 55 -0.86 -22.89 -5.14
CA ILE A 55 -1.62 -22.08 -4.17
C ILE A 55 -0.68 -21.21 -3.33
N GLU A 56 0.46 -21.74 -2.88
CA GLU A 56 1.47 -20.97 -2.13
C GLU A 56 2.01 -19.78 -2.95
N GLU A 57 2.29 -19.99 -4.24
CA GLU A 57 2.74 -18.95 -5.17
C GLU A 57 1.65 -17.88 -5.40
N ALA A 58 0.40 -18.30 -5.64
CA ALA A 58 -0.73 -17.40 -5.83
C ALA A 58 -1.03 -16.57 -4.55
N ILE A 59 -0.96 -17.19 -3.38
CA ILE A 59 -1.10 -16.50 -2.08
C ILE A 59 0.02 -15.47 -1.89
N THR A 60 1.26 -15.82 -2.22
CA THR A 60 2.41 -14.90 -2.09
C THR A 60 2.20 -13.64 -2.92
N THR A 61 1.82 -13.80 -4.19
CA THR A 61 1.50 -12.69 -5.10
C THR A 61 0.33 -11.84 -4.60
N ALA A 62 -0.70 -12.47 -4.04
CA ALA A 62 -1.83 -11.76 -3.46
C ALA A 62 -1.43 -10.97 -2.21
N ILE A 63 -0.63 -11.54 -1.31
CA ILE A 63 -0.14 -10.86 -0.10
C ILE A 63 0.71 -9.64 -0.44
N GLU A 64 1.54 -9.69 -1.48
CA GLU A 64 2.28 -8.50 -1.95
C GLU A 64 1.33 -7.38 -2.39
N SER A 65 0.27 -7.72 -3.11
CA SER A 65 -0.75 -6.76 -3.55
C SER A 65 -1.52 -6.18 -2.36
N VAL A 66 -1.81 -7.00 -1.35
CA VAL A 66 -2.41 -6.56 -0.08
C VAL A 66 -1.49 -5.57 0.66
N LYS A 67 -0.18 -5.85 0.76
CA LYS A 67 0.79 -4.94 1.39
C LYS A 67 0.88 -3.60 0.67
N PHE A 68 0.92 -3.62 -0.67
CA PHE A 68 0.88 -2.40 -1.47
C PHE A 68 -0.35 -1.56 -1.15
N LEU A 69 -1.54 -2.17 -1.07
CA LEU A 69 -2.76 -1.45 -0.68
C LEU A 69 -2.69 -0.91 0.75
N GLU A 70 -2.10 -1.62 1.72
CA GLU A 70 -1.88 -1.07 3.06
C GLU A 70 -1.00 0.17 3.08
N ASP A 71 0.13 0.10 2.38
CA ASP A 71 1.09 1.20 2.34
C ASP A 71 0.46 2.45 1.71
N THR A 72 -0.35 2.28 0.67
CA THR A 72 -1.10 3.39 0.07
C THR A 72 -2.16 3.96 1.02
N ILE A 73 -2.87 3.12 1.78
CA ILE A 73 -3.82 3.59 2.80
C ILE A 73 -3.09 4.37 3.91
N ILE A 74 -1.96 3.87 4.39
CA ILE A 74 -1.14 4.55 5.42
C ILE A 74 -0.63 5.89 4.89
N MET A 75 -0.18 5.96 3.63
CA MET A 75 0.24 7.20 2.98
C MET A 75 -0.89 8.24 2.94
N VAL A 76 -2.10 7.82 2.57
CA VAL A 76 -3.30 8.69 2.56
C VAL A 76 -3.66 9.14 3.98
N GLU A 77 -3.61 8.22 4.95
CA GLU A 77 -3.91 8.48 6.35
C GLU A 77 -2.91 9.46 6.99
N THR A 78 -1.64 9.37 6.62
CA THR A 78 -0.58 10.26 7.12
C THR A 78 -0.66 11.66 6.50
N ASN A 79 -1.19 11.78 5.28
CA ASN A 79 -1.25 13.04 4.52
C ASN A 79 -2.69 13.54 4.31
N ARG A 80 -3.52 13.56 5.37
CA ARG A 80 -4.96 13.88 5.27
C ARG A 80 -5.28 15.19 4.54
N VAL A 81 -4.47 16.24 4.73
CA VAL A 81 -4.65 17.55 4.08
C VAL A 81 -4.52 17.47 2.55
N LYS A 82 -3.71 16.55 2.02
CA LYS A 82 -3.56 16.35 0.56
C LYS A 82 -4.70 15.51 -0.02
N PHE A 83 -5.40 14.75 0.81
CA PHE A 83 -6.45 13.80 0.42
C PHE A 83 -7.78 14.12 1.12
N GLU A 84 -8.15 15.40 1.22
CA GLU A 84 -9.39 15.83 1.89
C GLU A 84 -10.66 15.22 1.28
N HIS A 85 -10.61 14.84 0.01
CA HIS A 85 -11.72 14.16 -0.69
C HIS A 85 -11.93 12.70 -0.23
N ILE A 86 -10.99 12.12 0.51
CA ILE A 86 -11.10 10.78 1.08
C ILE A 86 -11.46 10.90 2.57
N ASP A 87 -12.72 10.63 2.86
CA ASP A 87 -13.24 10.75 4.23
C ASP A 87 -12.72 9.62 5.16
N ALA A 88 -12.93 9.80 6.47
CA ALA A 88 -12.48 8.82 7.45
C ALA A 88 -13.25 7.48 7.39
N MET A 89 -14.49 7.48 6.90
CA MET A 89 -15.29 6.27 6.75
C MET A 89 -14.78 5.42 5.58
N GLU A 90 -14.39 6.06 4.51
CA GLU A 90 -13.79 5.48 3.31
C GLU A 90 -12.44 4.85 3.66
N ILE A 91 -11.56 5.56 4.38
CA ILE A 91 -10.29 4.98 4.87
C ILE A 91 -10.57 3.76 5.76
N ALA A 92 -11.56 3.83 6.66
CA ALA A 92 -11.93 2.70 7.51
C ALA A 92 -12.45 1.50 6.69
N SER A 93 -13.24 1.75 5.64
CA SER A 93 -13.71 0.73 4.69
C SER A 93 -12.55 0.05 3.97
N ARG A 94 -11.59 0.84 3.46
CA ARG A 94 -10.37 0.31 2.80
C ARG A 94 -9.54 -0.56 3.74
N LYS A 95 -9.33 -0.11 4.98
CA LYS A 95 -8.63 -0.88 6.02
C LYS A 95 -9.35 -2.19 6.34
N ALA A 96 -10.67 -2.15 6.49
CA ALA A 96 -11.48 -3.33 6.78
C ALA A 96 -11.42 -4.35 5.64
N PHE A 97 -11.50 -3.89 4.39
CA PHE A 97 -11.35 -4.74 3.20
C PHE A 97 -9.99 -5.44 3.20
N VAL A 98 -8.89 -4.68 3.30
CA VAL A 98 -7.53 -5.24 3.26
C VAL A 98 -7.27 -6.19 4.42
N ALA A 99 -7.76 -5.87 5.63
CA ALA A 99 -7.64 -6.74 6.79
C ALA A 99 -8.42 -8.07 6.62
N THR A 100 -9.60 -8.01 6.00
CA THR A 100 -10.42 -9.20 5.71
C THR A 100 -9.71 -10.12 4.72
N ILE A 101 -9.24 -9.58 3.60
CA ILE A 101 -8.52 -10.35 2.56
C ILE A 101 -7.23 -10.97 3.13
N ARG A 102 -6.45 -10.21 3.92
CA ARG A 102 -5.25 -10.76 4.57
C ARG A 102 -5.59 -11.97 5.43
N LYS A 103 -6.62 -11.85 6.27
CA LYS A 103 -7.04 -12.92 7.18
C LYS A 103 -7.49 -14.15 6.41
N GLU A 104 -8.22 -13.97 5.31
CA GLU A 104 -8.64 -15.06 4.42
C GLU A 104 -7.43 -15.79 3.83
N LEU A 105 -6.48 -15.07 3.22
CA LEU A 105 -5.27 -15.65 2.63
C LEU A 105 -4.41 -16.39 3.68
N GLN A 106 -4.29 -15.84 4.89
CA GLN A 106 -3.59 -16.50 5.99
C GLN A 106 -4.29 -17.79 6.44
N THR A 107 -5.61 -17.83 6.41
CA THR A 107 -6.40 -19.03 6.74
C THR A 107 -6.14 -20.13 5.72
N VAL A 108 -6.18 -19.80 4.43
CA VAL A 108 -5.87 -20.76 3.35
C VAL A 108 -4.43 -21.26 3.46
N LEU A 109 -3.47 -20.37 3.72
CA LEU A 109 -2.07 -20.74 3.90
C LEU A 109 -1.88 -21.72 5.08
N ALA A 110 -2.59 -21.51 6.19
CA ALA A 110 -2.55 -22.40 7.33
C ALA A 110 -3.15 -23.78 7.03
N GLU A 111 -4.25 -23.84 6.25
CA GLU A 111 -4.87 -25.10 5.82
C GLU A 111 -3.91 -25.94 4.94
N ILE A 112 -3.26 -25.33 3.95
CA ILE A 112 -2.35 -26.05 3.05
C ILE A 112 -1.01 -26.40 3.71
N SER A 113 -0.59 -25.62 4.72
CA SER A 113 0.66 -25.83 5.45
C SER A 113 0.57 -26.89 6.56
N ALA A 114 -0.63 -27.44 6.81
CA ALA A 114 -0.86 -28.37 7.91
C ALA A 114 0.01 -29.65 7.81
N ASP A 115 0.47 -30.14 8.96
CA ASP A 115 1.47 -31.22 9.03
C ASP A 115 1.01 -32.52 8.34
N PHE A 116 -0.29 -32.81 8.37
CA PHE A 116 -0.83 -34.00 7.71
C PHE A 116 -0.77 -33.90 6.17
N VAL A 117 -0.87 -32.69 5.60
CA VAL A 117 -0.73 -32.43 4.16
C VAL A 117 0.71 -32.67 3.75
N LYS A 118 1.67 -32.10 4.50
CA LYS A 118 3.10 -32.30 4.27
C LYS A 118 3.51 -33.77 4.40
N ALA A 119 2.97 -34.49 5.39
CA ALA A 119 3.20 -35.92 5.56
C ALA A 119 2.67 -36.75 4.38
N ARG A 120 1.51 -36.37 3.82
CA ARG A 120 0.89 -37.03 2.66
C ARG A 120 1.70 -36.79 1.39
N ILE A 121 2.13 -35.56 1.13
CA ILE A 121 3.02 -35.21 0.01
C ILE A 121 4.31 -36.05 0.07
N ARG A 122 5.00 -36.08 1.22
CA ARG A 122 6.21 -36.90 1.42
C ARG A 122 5.99 -38.40 1.26
N LYS A 123 4.81 -38.92 1.64
CA LYS A 123 4.47 -40.34 1.44
C LYS A 123 4.31 -40.67 -0.04
N GLN A 124 3.81 -39.71 -0.81
CA GLN A 124 3.50 -39.88 -2.22
C GLN A 124 4.74 -39.74 -3.10
N GLU A 125 5.60 -38.77 -2.82
CA GLU A 125 6.93 -38.66 -3.44
C GLU A 125 7.73 -39.95 -3.27
N ARG A 126 7.67 -40.57 -2.08
CA ARG A 126 8.33 -41.87 -1.82
C ARG A 126 7.72 -43.03 -2.61
N LYS A 127 6.41 -43.04 -2.87
CA LYS A 127 5.77 -44.09 -3.69
C LYS A 127 6.17 -44.00 -5.16
N LEU A 128 6.26 -42.79 -5.71
CA LEU A 128 6.70 -42.56 -7.08
C LEU A 128 8.15 -43.05 -7.30
N MET A 129 9.01 -42.94 -6.28
CA MET A 129 10.38 -43.45 -6.32
C MET A 129 10.53 -44.98 -6.19
N VAL A 130 9.53 -45.69 -5.64
CA VAL A 130 9.61 -47.14 -5.34
C VAL A 130 8.95 -48.01 -6.41
N SER A 131 7.97 -47.50 -7.15
CA SER A 131 7.20 -48.28 -8.15
C SER A 131 8.04 -48.79 -9.34
N THR A 132 9.23 -48.26 -9.57
CA THR A 132 10.11 -48.66 -10.71
C THR A 132 10.78 -50.03 -10.51
N LYS A 133 10.72 -50.65 -9.32
CA LYS A 133 11.57 -51.82 -8.99
C LYS A 133 10.93 -53.22 -9.01
N LEU A 134 9.64 -53.42 -9.34
CA LEU A 134 8.95 -54.68 -8.98
C LEU A 134 8.25 -55.49 -10.08
N THR A 135 8.39 -55.19 -11.37
CA THR A 135 7.71 -55.96 -12.44
C THR A 135 8.67 -56.82 -13.26
N SER A 136 9.05 -58.01 -12.77
CA SER A 136 9.35 -59.17 -13.63
C SER A 136 9.55 -60.44 -12.80
N PHE A 137 8.53 -61.32 -12.73
CA PHE A 137 8.73 -62.76 -12.52
C PHE A 137 7.54 -63.56 -13.09
N ARG A 138 7.80 -64.41 -14.10
CA ARG A 138 6.97 -65.56 -14.51
C ARG A 138 7.87 -66.79 -14.67
N PRO A 139 7.54 -67.97 -14.13
CA PRO A 139 8.44 -69.12 -14.13
C PRO A 139 8.05 -70.12 -15.24
N ASN A 140 8.96 -70.33 -16.19
CA ASN A 140 9.31 -71.65 -16.69
C ASN A 140 10.34 -71.52 -17.80
N LEU A 141 11.59 -71.90 -17.51
CA LEU A 141 12.58 -72.55 -18.38
C LEU A 141 13.83 -72.81 -17.53
N THR A 142 14.61 -73.80 -17.92
CA THR A 142 15.82 -74.31 -17.27
C THR A 142 16.73 -73.20 -16.76
N GLY A 143 16.90 -73.16 -15.43
CA GLY A 143 17.33 -71.98 -14.68
C GLY A 143 18.81 -71.63 -14.71
N GLN A 144 19.64 -72.31 -15.50
CA GLN A 144 21.09 -72.08 -15.48
C GLN A 144 21.57 -71.28 -16.70
N GLU A 145 21.28 -71.74 -17.91
CA GLU A 145 21.67 -71.03 -19.15
C GLU A 145 20.89 -69.73 -19.36
N ARG A 146 19.62 -69.67 -18.92
CA ARG A 146 18.84 -68.43 -18.95
C ARG A 146 19.36 -67.40 -17.97
N ASN A 147 19.83 -67.82 -16.80
CA ASN A 147 20.25 -66.89 -15.77
C ASN A 147 21.56 -66.22 -16.14
N GLU A 148 22.52 -66.95 -16.74
CA GLU A 148 23.75 -66.35 -17.27
C GLU A 148 23.47 -65.40 -18.44
N LYS A 149 22.64 -65.83 -19.41
CA LYS A 149 22.35 -64.99 -20.58
C LYS A 149 21.53 -63.75 -20.21
N PHE A 150 20.55 -63.91 -19.32
CA PHE A 150 19.75 -62.81 -18.77
C PHE A 150 20.58 -61.87 -17.90
N LEU A 151 21.48 -62.38 -17.04
CA LEU A 151 22.36 -61.55 -16.23
C LEU A 151 23.32 -60.75 -17.11
N THR A 152 23.83 -61.34 -18.19
CA THR A 152 24.71 -60.65 -19.14
C THR A 152 23.95 -59.57 -19.93
N GLU A 153 22.77 -59.91 -20.47
CA GLU A 153 21.92 -58.97 -21.21
C GLU A 153 21.37 -57.84 -20.32
N GLU A 154 21.00 -58.12 -19.07
CA GLU A 154 20.56 -57.11 -18.10
C GLU A 154 21.72 -56.25 -17.59
N THR A 155 22.91 -56.81 -17.36
CA THR A 155 24.09 -56.02 -17.00
C THR A 155 24.43 -55.04 -18.11
N GLN A 156 24.34 -55.49 -19.37
CA GLN A 156 24.58 -54.63 -20.53
C GLN A 156 23.50 -53.55 -20.70
N ARG A 157 22.21 -53.89 -20.51
CA ARG A 157 21.12 -52.91 -20.51
C ARG A 157 21.23 -51.90 -19.39
N GLN A 158 21.59 -52.33 -18.18
CA GLN A 158 21.85 -51.42 -17.06
C GLN A 158 23.01 -50.50 -17.37
N HIS A 159 24.08 -50.99 -18.00
CA HIS A 159 25.21 -50.15 -18.36
C HIS A 159 24.86 -49.09 -19.42
N GLN A 160 24.05 -49.45 -20.43
CA GLN A 160 23.53 -48.50 -21.41
C GLN A 160 22.58 -47.47 -20.78
N THR A 161 21.65 -47.92 -19.95
CA THR A 161 20.69 -47.03 -19.26
C THR A 161 21.42 -46.04 -18.33
N LEU A 162 22.47 -46.48 -17.64
CA LEU A 162 23.25 -45.66 -16.73
C LEU A 162 24.13 -44.65 -17.51
N GLN A 163 24.62 -45.01 -18.71
CA GLN A 163 25.29 -44.08 -19.62
C GLN A 163 24.34 -43.04 -20.21
N GLU A 164 23.14 -43.44 -20.63
CA GLU A 164 22.11 -42.52 -21.12
C GLU A 164 21.70 -41.53 -20.02
N GLN A 165 21.46 -42.03 -18.81
CA GLN A 165 21.14 -41.18 -17.65
C GLN A 165 22.29 -40.24 -17.26
N ASN A 166 23.55 -40.67 -17.32
CA ASN A 166 24.69 -39.79 -17.06
C ASN A 166 24.83 -38.72 -18.14
N THR A 167 24.58 -39.07 -19.40
CA THR A 167 24.59 -38.11 -20.51
C THR A 167 23.48 -37.07 -20.33
N SER A 168 22.25 -37.51 -20.02
CA SER A 168 21.14 -36.60 -19.73
C SER A 168 21.37 -35.75 -18.48
N LEU A 169 22.01 -36.29 -17.43
CA LEU A 169 22.37 -35.52 -16.23
C LEU A 169 23.43 -34.46 -16.54
N ALA A 170 24.41 -34.76 -17.40
CA ALA A 170 25.41 -33.81 -17.83
C ALA A 170 24.79 -32.67 -18.67
N GLU A 171 23.84 -33.01 -19.53
CA GLU A 171 23.09 -32.03 -20.33
C GLU A 171 22.21 -31.13 -19.44
N LEU A 172 21.45 -31.72 -18.51
CA LEU A 172 20.67 -30.97 -17.51
C LEU A 172 21.55 -30.08 -16.63
N HIS A 173 22.75 -30.54 -16.26
CA HIS A 173 23.69 -29.72 -15.50
C HIS A 173 24.17 -28.51 -16.31
N THR A 174 24.36 -28.69 -17.62
CA THR A 174 24.73 -27.61 -18.53
C THR A 174 23.59 -26.59 -18.66
N ASP A 175 22.34 -27.05 -18.79
CA ASP A 175 21.17 -26.19 -18.85
C ASP A 175 20.94 -25.42 -17.54
N ILE A 176 21.12 -26.07 -16.39
CA ILE A 176 21.06 -25.41 -15.07
C ILE A 176 22.14 -24.34 -14.95
N THR A 177 23.35 -24.60 -15.44
CA THR A 177 24.45 -23.62 -15.41
C THR A 177 24.12 -22.40 -16.27
N ARG A 178 23.54 -22.62 -17.46
CA ARG A 178 23.12 -21.52 -18.35
C ARG A 178 21.96 -20.71 -17.75
N LEU A 179 20.98 -21.38 -17.14
CA LEU A 179 19.89 -20.69 -16.43
C LEU A 179 20.40 -19.90 -15.23
N HIS A 180 21.39 -20.40 -14.51
CA HIS A 180 22.03 -19.68 -13.41
C HIS A 180 22.72 -18.40 -13.91
N GLU A 181 23.46 -18.48 -15.01
CA GLU A 181 24.10 -17.33 -15.65
C GLU A 181 23.07 -16.28 -16.08
N VAL A 182 21.99 -16.69 -16.76
CA VAL A 182 20.89 -15.80 -17.14
C VAL A 182 20.22 -15.16 -15.91
N THR A 183 20.06 -15.90 -14.81
CA THR A 183 19.48 -15.38 -13.56
C THR A 183 20.39 -14.32 -12.92
N VAL A 184 21.72 -14.54 -12.96
CA VAL A 184 22.71 -13.56 -12.48
C VAL A 184 22.67 -12.29 -13.34
N ASP A 185 22.57 -12.44 -14.66
CA ASP A 185 22.46 -11.32 -15.59
C ASP A 185 21.17 -10.51 -15.38
N ILE A 186 20.02 -11.17 -15.22
CA ILE A 186 18.76 -10.50 -14.87
C ILE A 186 18.88 -9.77 -13.54
N SER A 187 19.51 -10.38 -12.53
CA SER A 187 19.70 -9.75 -11.22
C SER A 187 20.59 -8.50 -11.29
N ASN A 188 21.61 -8.54 -12.16
CA ASN A 188 22.49 -7.40 -12.42
C ASN A 188 21.76 -6.29 -13.19
N GLU A 189 20.98 -6.63 -14.21
CA GLU A 189 20.15 -5.71 -14.99
C GLU A 189 19.11 -5.00 -14.08
N VAL A 190 18.43 -5.74 -13.21
CA VAL A 190 17.48 -5.19 -12.22
C VAL A 190 18.17 -4.24 -11.24
N LYS A 191 19.35 -4.60 -10.72
CA LYS A 191 20.14 -3.70 -9.86
C LYS A 191 20.57 -2.44 -10.61
N GLN A 192 20.88 -2.56 -11.90
CA GLN A 192 21.30 -1.44 -12.73
C GLN A 192 20.13 -0.52 -13.06
N GLN A 193 18.95 -1.06 -13.39
CA GLN A 193 17.72 -0.29 -13.58
C GLN A 193 17.31 0.46 -12.30
N ASN A 194 17.41 -0.19 -11.13
CA ASN A 194 17.16 0.49 -9.84
C ASN A 194 18.13 1.66 -9.60
N ARG A 195 19.36 1.58 -10.15
CA ARG A 195 20.37 2.64 -10.06
C ARG A 195 20.05 3.86 -10.94
N TYR A 196 19.31 3.70 -12.04
CA TYR A 196 18.88 4.82 -12.91
C TYR A 196 17.51 5.40 -12.51
N VAL A 197 16.62 4.61 -11.92
CA VAL A 197 15.31 5.07 -11.45
C VAL A 197 15.41 5.93 -10.19
N SER A 198 16.31 5.60 -9.25
CA SER A 198 16.46 6.34 -7.99
C SER A 198 16.87 7.82 -8.16
N PRO A 199 17.83 8.18 -9.04
CA PRO A 199 18.20 9.57 -9.29
C PRO A 199 17.07 10.39 -9.91
N CYS A 200 16.29 9.79 -10.83
CA CYS A 200 15.14 10.46 -11.45
C CYS A 200 14.05 10.74 -10.40
N SER A 201 13.75 9.75 -9.55
CA SER A 201 12.83 9.92 -8.41
C SER A 201 13.29 11.02 -7.45
N ARG A 202 14.60 11.12 -7.17
CA ARG A 202 15.17 12.18 -6.31
C ARG A 202 15.08 13.56 -6.96
N HIS A 203 15.30 13.66 -8.27
CA HIS A 203 15.20 14.91 -9.02
C HIS A 203 13.76 15.45 -9.03
N VAL A 204 12.78 14.59 -9.30
CA VAL A 204 11.36 14.96 -9.24
C VAL A 204 10.95 15.42 -7.84
N HIS A 205 11.43 14.74 -6.79
CA HIS A 205 11.18 15.18 -5.41
C HIS A 205 11.77 16.57 -5.13
N GLY A 206 13.02 16.81 -5.53
CA GLY A 206 13.67 18.11 -5.37
C GLY A 206 12.96 19.23 -6.14
N MET A 207 12.45 18.95 -7.34
CA MET A 207 11.64 19.92 -8.10
C MET A 207 10.32 20.24 -7.38
N ILE A 208 9.66 19.24 -6.78
CA ILE A 208 8.43 19.43 -6.01
C ILE A 208 8.70 20.28 -4.77
N ASP A 209 9.76 19.98 -4.00
CA ASP A 209 10.14 20.76 -2.82
C ASP A 209 10.44 22.22 -3.17
N HIS A 210 11.15 22.44 -4.28
CA HIS A 210 11.45 23.79 -4.76
C HIS A 210 10.19 24.55 -5.22
N LEU A 211 9.25 23.86 -5.86
CA LEU A 211 7.97 24.45 -6.29
C LEU A 211 7.10 24.84 -5.08
N ILE A 212 7.07 23.98 -4.05
CA ILE A 212 6.36 24.24 -2.80
C ILE A 212 6.98 25.42 -2.06
N ALA A 213 8.31 25.44 -1.91
CA ALA A 213 9.02 26.54 -1.26
C ALA A 213 8.74 27.89 -1.94
N LEU A 214 8.77 27.92 -3.28
CA LEU A 214 8.50 29.14 -4.05
C LEU A 214 7.07 29.65 -3.83
N ARG A 215 6.07 28.74 -3.81
CA ARG A 215 4.68 29.11 -3.55
C ARG A 215 4.44 29.57 -2.11
N CYS A 216 5.04 28.91 -1.12
CA CYS A 216 4.96 29.33 0.28
C CYS A 216 5.57 30.71 0.50
N LEU A 217 6.69 31.00 -0.16
CA LEU A 217 7.37 32.29 -0.02
C LEU A 217 6.55 33.43 -0.65
N ALA A 218 5.88 33.17 -1.77
CA ALA A 218 4.93 34.12 -2.36
C ALA A 218 3.72 34.38 -1.44
N MET A 219 3.18 33.33 -0.81
CA MET A 219 2.07 33.45 0.14
C MET A 219 2.45 34.22 1.41
N LEU A 220 3.66 33.96 1.96
CA LEU A 220 4.18 34.72 3.10
C LEU A 220 4.32 36.21 2.79
N ARG A 221 4.76 36.55 1.57
CA ARG A 221 4.86 37.95 1.14
C ARG A 221 3.51 38.66 1.10
N MET A 222 2.49 38.01 0.56
CA MET A 222 1.12 38.58 0.55
C MET A 222 0.56 38.78 1.97
N LEU A 223 0.90 37.89 2.91
CA LEU A 223 0.50 38.05 4.31
C LEU A 223 1.20 39.23 5.00
N ASP A 224 2.44 39.51 4.63
CA ASP A 224 3.21 40.65 5.14
C ASP A 224 2.61 41.98 4.63
N ASP A 225 2.33 42.07 3.32
CA ASP A 225 1.65 43.23 2.72
C ASP A 225 0.27 43.48 3.38
N LEU A 226 -0.50 42.40 3.62
CA LEU A 226 -1.79 42.48 4.34
C LEU A 226 -1.63 42.96 5.79
N THR A 227 -0.51 42.61 6.45
CA THR A 227 -0.23 43.04 7.82
C THR A 227 0.08 44.54 7.86
N GLU A 228 0.88 45.02 6.91
CA GLU A 228 1.18 46.45 6.73
C GLU A 228 -0.09 47.27 6.46
N ASP A 229 -0.96 46.80 5.56
CA ASP A 229 -2.24 47.44 5.25
C ASP A 229 -3.17 47.53 6.49
N VAL A 230 -3.17 46.51 7.35
CA VAL A 230 -3.95 46.49 8.60
C VAL A 230 -3.38 47.48 9.62
N GLU A 231 -2.06 47.58 9.75
CA GLU A 231 -1.43 48.57 10.63
C GLU A 231 -1.75 50.00 10.19
N GLU A 232 -1.69 50.30 8.87
CA GLU A 232 -2.06 51.61 8.35
C GLU A 232 -3.55 51.92 8.60
N ALA A 233 -4.44 50.95 8.35
CA ALA A 233 -5.87 51.10 8.62
C ALA A 233 -6.13 51.39 10.11
N GLN A 234 -5.39 50.75 11.01
CA GLN A 234 -5.51 50.96 12.45
C GLN A 234 -5.01 52.34 12.89
N GLU A 235 -3.94 52.86 12.30
CA GLU A 235 -3.48 54.24 12.56
C GLU A 235 -4.51 55.27 12.12
N ARG A 236 -5.07 55.11 10.90
CA ARG A 236 -6.13 55.99 10.37
C ARG A 236 -7.36 55.97 11.29
N MET A 237 -7.77 54.79 11.75
CA MET A 237 -8.88 54.65 12.69
C MET A 237 -8.58 55.30 14.06
N ASN A 238 -7.37 55.12 14.59
CA ASN A 238 -6.94 55.76 15.84
C ASN A 238 -6.94 57.30 15.72
N PHE A 239 -6.57 57.83 14.56
CA PHE A 239 -6.64 59.27 14.29
C PHE A 239 -8.09 59.77 14.26
N VAL A 240 -8.98 59.06 13.56
CA VAL A 240 -10.42 59.37 13.51
C VAL A 240 -11.02 59.33 14.93
N MET A 241 -10.69 58.31 15.72
CA MET A 241 -11.19 58.16 17.09
C MET A 241 -10.68 59.28 18.03
N LYS A 242 -9.41 59.68 17.90
CA LYS A 242 -8.85 60.84 18.62
C LYS A 242 -9.50 62.16 18.19
N GLY A 243 -9.81 62.32 16.90
CA GLY A 243 -10.52 63.47 16.35
C GLY A 243 -11.95 63.58 16.89
N LEU A 244 -12.70 62.48 16.89
CA LEU A 244 -14.03 62.38 17.49
C LEU A 244 -13.98 62.71 18.99
N SER A 245 -13.00 62.18 19.73
CA SER A 245 -12.81 62.48 21.14
C SER A 245 -12.50 63.97 21.38
N LYS A 246 -11.69 64.62 20.53
CA LYS A 246 -11.42 66.06 20.63
C LYS A 246 -12.63 66.93 20.30
N LEU A 247 -13.42 66.57 19.29
CA LEU A 247 -14.64 67.30 18.92
C LEU A 247 -15.72 67.24 20.01
N LEU A 248 -15.80 66.11 20.71
CA LEU A 248 -16.64 66.00 21.91
C LEU A 248 -16.09 66.86 23.06
N LYS A 249 -14.76 66.98 23.21
CA LYS A 249 -14.12 67.67 24.34
C LYS A 249 -14.08 69.19 24.28
N THR A 250 -14.20 69.82 23.09
CA THR A 250 -14.12 71.28 22.94
C THR A 250 -15.41 72.01 23.26
N LYS A 251 -16.57 71.35 23.17
CA LYS A 251 -17.86 72.02 23.40
C LYS A 251 -18.17 72.20 24.88
N ASP A 252 -17.74 71.28 25.74
CA ASP A 252 -18.07 71.31 27.16
C ASP A 252 -17.39 72.42 27.95
N LYS A 253 -16.14 72.79 27.67
CA LYS A 253 -15.42 73.78 28.48
C LYS A 253 -15.95 75.22 28.31
N CYS A 254 -16.32 75.59 27.09
CA CYS A 254 -16.93 76.90 26.80
C CYS A 254 -18.37 76.94 27.30
N GLN A 255 -19.13 75.86 27.11
CA GLN A 255 -20.49 75.76 27.67
C GLN A 255 -20.48 75.78 29.20
N LEU A 256 -19.55 75.07 29.85
CA LEU A 256 -19.39 75.09 31.31
C LEU A 256 -18.98 76.49 31.80
N GLY A 257 -18.07 77.18 31.10
CA GLY A 257 -17.68 78.56 31.42
C GLY A 257 -18.83 79.55 31.28
N LEU A 258 -19.65 79.41 30.23
CA LEU A 258 -20.83 80.23 30.01
C LEU A 258 -21.90 79.99 31.09
N ILE A 259 -22.14 78.73 31.45
CA ILE A 259 -23.05 78.36 32.54
C ILE A 259 -22.56 78.96 33.86
N LEU A 260 -21.27 78.81 34.18
CA LEU A 260 -20.68 79.32 35.42
C LEU A 260 -20.77 80.86 35.49
N PHE A 261 -20.50 81.55 34.38
CA PHE A 261 -20.67 82.99 34.28
C PHE A 261 -22.13 83.42 34.49
N LEU A 262 -23.08 82.74 33.85
CA LEU A 262 -24.50 83.06 33.97
C LEU A 262 -25.01 82.86 35.41
N VAL A 263 -24.54 81.80 36.08
CA VAL A 263 -24.83 81.54 37.50
C VAL A 263 -24.24 82.64 38.40
N ALA A 264 -23.01 83.09 38.14
CA ALA A 264 -22.40 84.16 38.92
C ALA A 264 -23.16 85.49 38.77
N VAL A 265 -23.59 85.85 37.55
CA VAL A 265 -24.42 87.03 37.31
C VAL A 265 -25.75 86.93 38.05
N LEU A 266 -26.40 85.76 38.01
CA LEU A 266 -27.66 85.52 38.72
C LEU A 266 -27.50 85.66 40.23
N VAL A 267 -26.43 85.11 40.81
CA VAL A 267 -26.11 85.28 42.24
C VAL A 267 -25.87 86.75 42.58
N GLY A 268 -25.12 87.48 41.76
CA GLY A 268 -24.89 88.92 41.96
C GLY A 268 -26.18 89.74 41.94
N MET A 269 -27.09 89.44 41.01
CA MET A 269 -28.42 90.08 40.95
C MET A 269 -29.26 89.78 42.20
N ILE A 270 -29.21 88.55 42.71
CA ILE A 270 -29.91 88.18 43.95
C ILE A 270 -29.34 88.96 45.14
N PHE A 271 -28.01 89.02 45.28
CA PHE A 271 -27.38 89.78 46.38
C PHE A 271 -27.71 91.28 46.31
N LEU A 272 -27.73 91.86 45.11
CA LEU A 272 -28.08 93.27 44.90
C LEU A 272 -29.53 93.57 45.29
N VAL A 273 -30.45 92.65 45.00
CA VAL A 273 -31.86 92.73 45.41
C VAL A 273 -32.03 92.58 46.93
N VAL A 274 -31.20 91.77 47.59
CA VAL A 274 -31.27 91.59 49.05
C VAL A 274 -30.68 92.79 49.82
N TYR A 275 -29.70 93.48 49.24
CA TYR A 275 -29.01 94.62 49.86
C TYR A 275 -29.58 96.00 49.50
N THR A 276 -30.50 96.07 48.53
CA THR A 276 -31.28 97.27 48.20
C THR A 276 -32.62 97.21 48.91
#